data_AF-A0A9P7YTW7-F1
#
_entry.id   AF-A0A9P7YTW7-F1
#
_cell.length_a   1.000
_cell.length_b   1.000
_cell.length_c   1.000
_cell.angle_alpha   90.00
_cell.angle_beta   90.00
_cell.angle_gamma   90.00
#
_symmetry.space_group_name_H-M   'P 1'
#
loop_
_entity.id
_entity.type
_entity.pdbx_description
1 polymer ?
#
loop_
_entity_poly.entity_id
_entity_poly.type
_entity_poly.pdbx_seq_one_letter_code
_entity_poly.pdbx_strand_id
1 'polypeptide(L)'
;GGQVVFSSSGDRDDVEDTITASLQTLCSTLLIELEKPGSHFGVRLPCASFLSPPLLLPTSLSPSPQQPVEAQSCNKTIAEYHGFLAATVKFLNVVQERQMIWRWGHESAVKDGVGWLQSLWASSRPNSQHLSFIQQQLALYDTTGCFGTTKEVLRRSVEVVEYLNDLIDEFN
;
A
#
# COMPACT_ATOMS: atom_id res chain seq x y z
N GLY A 1 -5.94 28.55 -42.16
CA GLY A 1 -5.44 27.22 -41.80
C GLY A 1 -4.78 27.36 -40.45
N GLY A 2 -5.30 26.78 -39.39
CA GLY A 2 -5.49 25.34 -39.23
C GLY A 2 -4.38 24.88 -38.29
N GLN A 3 -4.49 25.27 -37.02
CA GLN A 3 -3.58 24.86 -35.96
C GLN A 3 -4.10 23.55 -35.40
N VAL A 4 -3.45 22.43 -35.75
CA VAL A 4 -3.72 21.13 -35.14
C VAL A 4 -2.72 20.97 -34.00
N VAL A 5 -3.16 21.24 -32.77
CA VAL A 5 -2.47 20.79 -31.56
C VAL A 5 -3.11 19.47 -31.17
N PHE A 6 -2.43 18.37 -31.48
CA PHE A 6 -2.77 17.04 -30.96
C PHE A 6 -1.48 16.32 -30.61
N SER A 7 -1.10 16.40 -29.34
CA SER A 7 -0.16 15.48 -28.70
C SER A 7 -0.57 15.40 -27.24
N SER A 8 -1.64 14.65 -26.97
CA SER A 8 -2.15 14.41 -25.61
C SER A 8 -2.43 12.94 -25.33
N SER A 9 -2.21 12.02 -26.29
CA SER A 9 -2.35 10.59 -26.04
C SER A 9 -1.05 9.97 -25.53
N GLY A 10 0.12 10.37 -26.07
CA GLY A 10 1.42 9.82 -25.64
C GLY A 10 1.68 9.99 -24.13
N ASP A 11 1.49 11.20 -23.59
CA ASP A 11 1.66 11.46 -22.16
C ASP A 11 0.65 10.72 -21.28
N ARG A 12 -0.52 10.39 -21.82
CA ARG A 12 -1.55 9.62 -21.11
C ARG A 12 -1.13 8.16 -21.01
N ASP A 13 -0.75 7.59 -22.15
CA ASP A 13 -0.39 6.18 -22.26
C ASP A 13 0.90 5.90 -21.45
N ASP A 14 1.91 6.79 -21.50
CA ASP A 14 3.15 6.65 -20.73
C ASP A 14 2.93 6.64 -19.19
N VAL A 15 1.98 7.44 -18.72
CA VAL A 15 1.62 7.51 -17.30
C VAL A 15 0.73 6.34 -16.90
N GLU A 16 -0.18 5.90 -17.76
CA GLU A 16 -0.96 4.67 -17.55
C GLU A 16 -0.04 3.46 -17.40
N ASP A 17 0.97 3.34 -18.27
CA ASP A 17 2.00 2.32 -18.21
C ASP A 17 2.81 2.41 -16.91
N THR A 18 3.20 3.62 -16.51
CA THR A 18 3.94 3.86 -15.26
C THR A 18 3.11 3.45 -14.02
N ILE A 19 1.82 3.80 -13.98
CA ILE A 19 0.91 3.44 -12.90
C ILE A 19 0.69 1.93 -12.88
N THR A 20 0.48 1.33 -14.05
CA THR A 20 0.30 -0.11 -14.20
C THR A 20 1.54 -0.88 -13.72
N ALA A 21 2.74 -0.46 -14.13
CA ALA A 21 3.99 -1.06 -13.69
C ALA A 21 4.20 -0.92 -12.17
N SER A 22 3.79 0.21 -11.60
CA SER A 22 3.85 0.45 -10.14
C SER A 22 2.89 -0.47 -9.38
N LEU A 23 1.65 -0.61 -9.88
CA LEU A 23 0.65 -1.53 -9.32
C LEU A 23 1.13 -2.98 -9.40
N GLN A 24 1.66 -3.41 -10.55
CA GLN A 24 2.19 -4.77 -10.73
C GLN A 24 3.37 -5.05 -9.80
N THR A 25 4.28 -4.08 -9.65
CA THR A 25 5.43 -4.20 -8.73
C THR A 25 4.96 -4.33 -7.28
N LEU A 26 3.99 -3.50 -6.87
CA LEU A 26 3.40 -3.54 -5.54
C LEU A 26 2.71 -4.88 -5.28
N CYS A 27 1.87 -5.33 -6.20
CA CYS A 27 1.15 -6.60 -6.10
C CYS A 27 2.11 -7.78 -6.04
N SER A 28 3.13 -7.81 -6.89
CA SER A 28 4.14 -8.87 -6.90
C SER A 28 4.92 -8.91 -5.59
N THR A 29 5.30 -7.74 -5.06
CA THR A 29 6.00 -7.64 -3.79
C THR A 29 5.13 -8.12 -2.62
N LEU A 30 3.85 -7.71 -2.60
CA LEU A 30 2.88 -8.20 -1.61
C LEU A 30 2.70 -9.72 -1.73
N LEU A 31 2.59 -10.26 -2.93
CA LEU A 31 2.44 -11.70 -3.14
C LEU A 31 3.67 -12.49 -2.64
N ILE A 32 4.89 -12.06 -2.98
CA ILE A 32 6.12 -12.70 -2.48
C ILE A 32 6.15 -12.73 -0.95
N GLU A 33 5.71 -11.64 -0.33
CA GLU A 33 5.71 -11.51 1.13
C GLU A 33 4.59 -12.35 1.74
N LEU A 34 3.45 -12.44 1.07
CA LEU A 34 2.37 -13.36 1.41
C LEU A 34 2.81 -14.84 1.33
N GLU A 35 3.76 -15.18 0.47
CA GLU A 35 4.26 -16.55 0.31
C GLU A 35 5.31 -16.96 1.35
N LYS A 36 5.86 -16.02 2.14
CA LYS A 36 6.85 -16.35 3.15
C LYS A 36 6.22 -17.18 4.28
N PRO A 37 6.87 -18.28 4.71
CA PRO A 37 6.39 -19.07 5.85
C PRO A 37 6.41 -18.20 7.12
N GLY A 38 5.32 -18.25 7.89
CA GLY A 38 5.01 -17.34 9.01
C GLY A 38 6.00 -17.26 10.18
N SER A 39 7.14 -17.96 10.10
CA SER A 39 8.24 -17.93 11.08
C SER A 39 9.37 -16.94 10.75
N HIS A 40 9.32 -16.24 9.60
CA HIS A 40 10.38 -15.31 9.16
C HIS A 40 9.89 -13.91 8.79
N PHE A 41 8.69 -13.54 9.26
CA PHE A 41 8.10 -12.21 9.10
C PHE A 41 8.76 -11.20 10.04
N GLY A 42 10.07 -11.02 9.91
CA GLY A 42 10.81 -10.04 10.69
C GLY A 42 10.45 -8.64 10.21
N VAL A 43 9.57 -7.94 10.93
CA VAL A 43 9.27 -6.49 11.15
C VAL A 43 9.41 -5.49 9.98
N ARG A 44 10.17 -5.76 8.93
CA ARG A 44 10.24 -4.96 7.72
C ARG A 44 9.03 -5.25 6.85
N LEU A 45 8.02 -4.39 6.96
CA LEU A 45 7.04 -4.26 5.91
C LEU A 45 7.79 -3.92 4.60
N PRO A 46 7.62 -4.73 3.54
CA PRO A 46 8.37 -4.62 2.28
C PRO A 46 8.11 -3.29 1.54
N CYS A 47 7.03 -2.59 1.87
CA CYS A 47 6.61 -1.38 1.17
C CYS A 47 7.25 -0.08 1.69
N ALA A 48 7.89 -0.08 2.86
CA ALA A 48 8.51 1.14 3.41
C ALA A 48 9.69 1.65 2.55
N SER A 49 10.34 0.75 1.81
CA SER A 49 11.51 1.05 0.98
C SER A 49 11.18 1.70 -0.37
N PHE A 50 9.96 1.51 -0.90
CA PHE A 50 9.58 1.99 -2.23
C PHE A 50 8.78 3.30 -2.21
N LEU A 51 8.14 3.62 -1.09
CA LEU A 51 7.25 4.77 -0.97
C LEU A 51 7.87 5.96 -0.21
N SER A 52 9.14 5.86 0.18
CA SER A 52 9.87 6.93 0.89
C SER A 52 10.78 7.71 -0.06
N PRO A 53 10.72 9.06 -0.10
CA PRO A 53 11.84 9.85 -0.60
C PRO A 53 13.03 9.76 0.38
N PRO A 54 14.28 9.94 -0.08
CA PRO A 54 15.44 9.94 0.81
C PRO A 54 15.44 11.19 1.67
N LEU A 55 14.92 11.09 2.90
CA LEU A 55 15.06 12.16 3.88
C LEU A 55 16.46 12.11 4.49
N LEU A 56 17.27 13.09 4.10
CA LEU A 56 18.53 13.45 4.73
C LEU A 56 18.30 13.71 6.22
N LEU A 57 18.95 12.90 7.06
CA LEU A 57 18.98 13.04 8.50
C LEU A 57 19.94 14.19 8.89
N PRO A 58 19.55 15.17 9.73
CA PRO A 58 20.51 15.87 10.56
C PRO A 58 20.58 15.17 11.91
N THR A 59 21.76 14.66 12.23
CA THR A 59 22.16 14.20 13.55
C THR A 59 22.09 15.38 14.52
N SER A 60 21.19 15.35 15.50
CA SER A 60 21.26 16.25 16.66
C SER A 60 21.07 15.43 17.93
N LEU A 61 22.16 15.27 18.66
CA LEU A 61 22.19 14.64 19.99
C LEU A 61 21.57 15.59 21.01
N SER A 62 20.50 15.16 21.66
CA SER A 62 20.11 15.71 22.96
C SER A 62 19.52 14.59 23.84
N PRO A 63 19.98 14.42 25.10
CA PRO A 63 19.51 13.35 25.97
C PRO A 63 18.21 13.76 26.66
N SER A 64 17.12 13.06 26.38
CA SER A 64 15.85 13.15 27.12
C SER A 64 15.51 11.80 27.78
N PRO A 65 14.68 11.80 28.85
CA PRO A 65 14.61 10.73 29.84
C PRO A 65 14.19 9.41 29.19
N GLN A 66 14.91 8.34 29.56
CA GLN A 66 14.73 7.00 29.04
C GLN A 66 13.27 6.53 29.21
N GLN A 67 12.51 6.57 28.11
CA GLN A 67 11.31 5.76 28.00
C GLN A 67 11.72 4.28 28.09
N PRO A 68 10.90 3.41 28.70
CA PRO A 68 11.16 1.97 28.70
C PRO A 68 11.39 1.51 27.26
N VAL A 69 12.48 0.78 27.01
CA VAL A 69 12.93 0.34 25.68
C VAL A 69 11.81 -0.34 24.88
N GLU A 70 10.88 -1.01 25.57
CA GLU A 70 9.67 -1.64 24.99
C GLU A 70 8.66 -0.63 24.43
N ALA A 71 8.41 0.49 25.14
CA ALA A 71 7.48 1.52 24.69
C ALA A 71 8.00 2.25 23.44
N GLN A 72 9.32 2.44 23.35
CA GLN A 72 9.94 3.05 22.17
C GLN A 72 9.90 2.15 20.94
N SER A 73 9.98 0.82 21.15
CA SER A 73 9.77 -0.16 20.08
C SER A 73 8.32 -0.13 19.56
N CYS A 74 7.33 -0.12 20.45
CA CYS A 74 5.94 -0.09 20.02
C CYS A 74 5.54 1.21 19.32
N ASN A 75 5.99 2.37 19.80
CA ASN A 75 5.76 3.64 19.11
C ASN A 75 6.30 3.61 17.67
N LYS A 76 7.46 2.99 17.48
CA LYS A 76 8.04 2.81 16.16
C LYS A 76 7.22 1.86 15.28
N THR A 77 6.84 0.68 15.80
CA THR A 77 6.02 -0.30 15.06
C THR A 77 4.67 0.31 14.63
N ILE A 78 4.01 1.03 15.54
CA ILE A 78 2.75 1.72 15.27
C ILE A 78 2.96 2.81 14.20
N ALA A 79 4.02 3.61 14.33
CA ALA A 79 4.35 4.65 13.35
C ALA A 79 4.66 4.07 11.96
N GLU A 80 5.41 2.97 11.88
CA GLU A 80 5.72 2.28 10.63
C GLU A 80 4.45 1.71 9.96
N TYR A 81 3.55 1.11 10.76
CA TYR A 81 2.26 0.64 10.26
C TYR A 81 1.40 1.77 9.67
N HIS A 82 1.24 2.87 10.41
CA HIS A 82 0.48 4.02 9.92
C HIS A 82 1.15 4.70 8.72
N GLY A 83 2.49 4.77 8.72
CA GLY A 83 3.26 5.28 7.59
C GLY A 83 3.04 4.47 6.33
N PHE A 84 3.02 3.14 6.44
CA PHE A 84 2.69 2.25 5.35
C PHE A 84 1.27 2.51 4.82
N LEU A 85 0.25 2.51 5.69
CA LEU A 85 -1.13 2.76 5.28
C LEU A 85 -1.29 4.14 4.61
N ALA A 86 -0.70 5.18 5.18
CA ALA A 86 -0.75 6.53 4.62
C ALA A 86 -0.11 6.58 3.22
N ALA A 87 1.00 5.87 3.03
CA ALA A 87 1.66 5.79 1.73
C ALA A 87 0.82 5.02 0.71
N THR A 88 0.18 3.91 1.10
CA THR A 88 -0.76 3.16 0.25
C THR A 88 -1.94 4.04 -0.16
N VAL A 89 -2.62 4.69 0.78
CA VAL A 89 -3.77 5.57 0.51
C VAL A 89 -3.36 6.73 -0.40
N LYS A 90 -2.18 7.33 -0.17
CA LYS A 90 -1.66 8.39 -1.03
C LYS A 90 -1.44 7.91 -2.47
N PHE A 91 -0.90 6.71 -2.66
CA PHE A 91 -0.75 6.13 -3.98
C PHE A 91 -2.11 5.90 -4.66
N LEU A 92 -3.08 5.33 -3.94
CA LEU A 92 -4.43 5.12 -4.45
C LEU A 92 -5.13 6.45 -4.81
N ASN A 93 -4.93 7.51 -4.02
CA ASN A 93 -5.41 8.85 -4.37
C ASN A 93 -4.87 9.36 -5.70
N VAL A 94 -3.59 9.10 -6.00
CA VAL A 94 -3.02 9.48 -7.30
C VAL A 94 -3.70 8.70 -8.44
N VAL A 95 -3.98 7.41 -8.23
CA VAL A 95 -4.73 6.60 -9.21
C VAL A 95 -6.15 7.15 -9.39
N GLN A 96 -6.86 7.44 -8.30
CA GLN A 96 -8.22 8.00 -8.32
C GLN A 96 -8.27 9.35 -9.03
N GLU A 97 -7.37 10.28 -8.69
CA GLU A 97 -7.29 11.60 -9.34
C GLU A 97 -7.10 11.45 -10.85
N ARG A 98 -6.25 10.51 -11.28
CA ARG A 98 -6.04 10.23 -12.71
C ARG A 98 -7.24 9.56 -13.34
N GLN A 99 -7.92 8.65 -12.64
CA GLN A 99 -9.14 8.03 -13.12
C GLN A 99 -10.24 9.07 -13.35
N MET A 100 -10.41 10.05 -12.46
CA MET A 100 -11.38 11.14 -12.64
C MET A 100 -11.11 12.01 -13.88
N ILE A 101 -9.84 12.23 -14.22
CA ILE A 101 -9.44 13.08 -15.36
C ILE A 101 -9.51 12.27 -16.67
N TRP A 102 -8.98 11.05 -16.67
CA TRP A 102 -8.73 10.27 -17.89
C TRP A 102 -9.84 9.30 -18.23
N ARG A 103 -10.65 8.92 -17.23
CA ARG A 103 -11.78 8.00 -17.36
C ARG A 103 -11.35 6.73 -18.08
N TRP A 104 -10.40 6.00 -17.49
CA TRP A 104 -10.04 4.69 -17.98
C TRP A 104 -11.25 3.76 -17.90
N GLY A 105 -11.44 2.98 -18.96
CA GLY A 105 -12.55 2.05 -19.08
C GLY A 105 -12.33 0.75 -18.30
N HIS A 106 -13.33 -0.12 -18.38
CA HIS A 106 -13.38 -1.38 -17.67
C HIS A 106 -12.32 -2.41 -18.13
N GLU A 107 -11.74 -2.23 -19.33
CA GLU A 107 -10.62 -3.03 -19.85
C GLU A 107 -9.22 -2.44 -19.57
N SER A 108 -9.11 -1.39 -18.75
CA SER A 108 -7.81 -0.77 -18.47
C SER A 108 -6.91 -1.63 -17.59
N ALA A 109 -5.61 -1.63 -17.90
CA ALA A 109 -4.60 -2.36 -17.12
C ALA A 109 -4.46 -1.79 -15.69
N VAL A 110 -4.78 -0.50 -15.51
CA VAL A 110 -4.86 0.13 -14.19
C VAL A 110 -5.95 -0.51 -13.34
N LYS A 111 -7.16 -0.71 -13.89
CA LYS A 111 -8.26 -1.38 -13.17
C LYS A 111 -7.87 -2.80 -12.78
N ASP A 112 -7.25 -3.55 -13.69
CA ASP A 112 -6.76 -4.90 -13.40
C ASP A 112 -5.75 -4.89 -12.26
N GLY A 113 -4.83 -3.92 -12.25
CA GLY A 113 -3.87 -3.74 -11.17
C GLY A 113 -4.51 -3.40 -9.82
N VAL A 114 -5.50 -2.49 -9.80
CA VAL A 114 -6.24 -2.14 -8.58
C VAL A 114 -7.07 -3.33 -8.08
N GLY A 115 -7.74 -4.06 -8.98
CA GLY A 115 -8.49 -5.28 -8.66
C GLY A 115 -7.60 -6.40 -8.12
N TRP A 116 -6.38 -6.54 -8.66
CA TRP A 116 -5.41 -7.49 -8.14
C TRP A 116 -4.92 -7.09 -6.74
N LEU A 117 -4.62 -5.82 -6.51
CA LEU A 117 -4.25 -5.29 -5.20
C LEU A 117 -5.35 -5.54 -4.17
N GLN A 118 -6.61 -5.24 -4.52
CA GLN A 118 -7.78 -5.51 -3.70
C GLN A 118 -7.87 -7.00 -3.34
N SER A 119 -7.67 -7.87 -4.33
CA SER A 119 -7.72 -9.32 -4.13
C SER A 119 -6.62 -9.81 -3.18
N LEU A 120 -5.38 -9.33 -3.34
CA LEU A 120 -4.28 -9.68 -2.42
C LEU A 120 -4.53 -9.15 -1.00
N TRP A 121 -5.16 -7.97 -0.90
CA TRP A 121 -5.42 -7.34 0.38
C TRP A 121 -6.49 -8.09 1.19
N ALA A 122 -7.62 -8.41 0.55
CA ALA A 122 -8.82 -8.92 1.20
C ALA A 122 -9.02 -10.44 1.08
N SER A 123 -8.45 -11.09 0.05
CA SER A 123 -8.71 -12.49 -0.27
C SER A 123 -7.51 -13.39 0.02
N SER A 124 -7.80 -14.60 0.49
CA SER A 124 -6.85 -15.68 0.68
C SER A 124 -6.59 -16.51 -0.59
N ARG A 125 -7.41 -16.32 -1.64
CA ARG A 125 -7.34 -17.12 -2.87
C ARG A 125 -6.07 -16.92 -3.72
N PRO A 126 -5.46 -15.72 -3.81
CA PRO A 126 -4.35 -15.51 -4.75
C PRO A 126 -2.99 -16.03 -4.26
N ASN A 127 -2.88 -16.59 -3.04
CA ASN A 127 -1.59 -17.10 -2.52
C ASN A 127 -1.69 -18.52 -1.96
N SER A 128 -0.55 -19.21 -1.96
CA SER A 128 -0.39 -20.61 -1.51
C SER A 128 -0.53 -20.80 0.01
N GLN A 129 -0.42 -19.73 0.79
CA GLN A 129 -0.61 -19.73 2.24
C GLN A 129 -2.09 -19.65 2.65
N HIS A 130 -3.00 -19.40 1.69
CA HIS A 130 -4.42 -19.19 1.95
C HIS A 130 -4.71 -18.09 2.99
N LEU A 131 -3.90 -17.02 3.02
CA LEU A 131 -4.07 -15.89 3.93
C LEU A 131 -4.11 -14.58 3.16
N SER A 132 -5.12 -13.76 3.38
CA SER A 132 -5.14 -12.37 2.92
C SER A 132 -4.06 -11.54 3.61
N PHE A 133 -3.68 -10.41 3.00
CA PHE A 133 -2.74 -9.47 3.62
C PHE A 133 -3.25 -9.02 5.01
N ILE A 134 -4.55 -8.81 5.17
CA ILE A 134 -5.17 -8.48 6.48
C ILE A 134 -4.86 -9.57 7.51
N GLN A 135 -5.07 -10.85 7.16
CA GLN A 135 -4.82 -11.96 8.08
C GLN A 135 -3.34 -12.04 8.47
N GLN A 136 -2.44 -11.78 7.54
CA GLN A 136 -1.00 -11.77 7.84
C GLN A 136 -0.59 -10.59 8.72
N GLN A 137 -1.09 -9.38 8.45
CA GLN A 137 -0.83 -8.21 9.29
C GLN A 137 -1.39 -8.41 10.70
N LEU A 138 -2.58 -9.02 10.84
CA LEU A 138 -3.13 -9.36 12.14
C LEU A 138 -2.24 -10.35 12.90
N ALA A 139 -1.84 -11.45 12.27
CA ALA A 139 -0.95 -12.43 12.89
C ALA A 139 0.40 -11.81 13.28
N LEU A 140 0.98 -10.98 12.41
CA LEU A 140 2.23 -10.28 12.65
C LEU A 140 2.14 -9.37 13.88
N TYR A 141 1.16 -8.47 13.90
CA TYR A 141 1.08 -7.47 14.95
C TYR A 141 0.53 -8.00 16.27
N ASP A 142 -0.24 -9.09 16.26
CA ASP A 142 -0.68 -9.78 17.47
C ASP A 142 0.52 -10.21 18.32
N THR A 143 1.59 -10.71 17.68
CA THR A 143 2.83 -11.12 18.38
C THR A 143 3.56 -9.96 19.06
N THR A 144 3.34 -8.72 18.61
CA THR A 144 4.02 -7.54 19.15
C THR A 144 3.34 -6.97 20.39
N GLY A 145 2.04 -7.23 20.58
CA GLY A 145 1.23 -6.60 21.62
C GLY A 145 1.05 -5.08 21.50
N CYS A 146 1.69 -4.43 20.52
CA CYS A 146 1.76 -2.96 20.44
C CYS A 146 0.42 -2.29 20.12
N PHE A 147 -0.50 -3.00 19.47
CA PHE A 147 -1.83 -2.46 19.12
C PHE A 147 -2.90 -2.74 20.18
N GLY A 148 -2.54 -3.38 21.30
CA GLY A 148 -3.47 -3.67 22.39
C GLY A 148 -4.76 -4.35 21.92
N THR A 149 -5.90 -3.93 22.47
CA THR A 149 -7.22 -4.49 22.16
C THR A 149 -8.00 -3.71 21.10
N THR A 150 -7.42 -2.66 20.51
CA THR A 150 -8.17 -1.67 19.72
C THR A 150 -8.64 -2.17 18.35
N LYS A 151 -8.36 -3.43 17.98
CA LYS A 151 -8.61 -4.00 16.64
C LYS A 151 -8.19 -3.06 15.49
N GLU A 152 -7.24 -2.17 15.76
CA GLU A 152 -6.90 -1.06 14.87
C GLU A 152 -6.36 -1.57 13.55
N VAL A 153 -5.49 -2.58 13.60
CA VAL A 153 -4.94 -3.24 12.41
C VAL A 153 -6.06 -3.74 11.50
N LEU A 154 -7.08 -4.39 12.05
CA LEU A 154 -8.22 -4.88 11.26
C LEU A 154 -9.02 -3.71 10.70
N ARG A 155 -9.43 -2.76 11.56
CA ARG A 155 -10.27 -1.63 11.17
C ARG A 155 -9.65 -0.82 10.03
N ARG A 156 -8.38 -0.42 10.17
CA ARG A 156 -7.68 0.37 9.16
C ARG A 156 -7.43 -0.40 7.88
N SER A 157 -7.20 -1.71 7.97
CA SER A 157 -7.03 -2.51 6.76
C SER A 157 -8.35 -2.71 6.01
N VAL A 158 -9.49 -2.76 6.70
CA VAL A 158 -10.81 -2.75 6.08
C VAL A 158 -11.09 -1.40 5.38
N GLU A 159 -10.71 -0.28 5.98
CA GLU A 159 -10.83 1.05 5.35
C GLU A 159 -10.09 1.12 4.00
N VAL A 160 -8.92 0.47 3.87
CA VAL A 160 -8.20 0.38 2.58
C VAL A 160 -8.94 -0.49 1.57
N VAL A 161 -9.55 -1.60 2.01
CA VAL A 161 -10.33 -2.47 1.13
C VAL A 161 -11.59 -1.76 0.62
N GLU A 162 -12.28 -1.02 1.48
CA GLU A 162 -13.42 -0.19 1.10
C GLU A 162 -13.00 0.83 0.04
N TYR A 163 -11.89 1.53 0.27
CA TYR A 163 -11.38 2.48 -0.72
C TYR A 163 -11.00 1.82 -2.06
N LEU A 164 -10.38 0.64 -2.03
CA LEU A 164 -10.07 -0.10 -3.26
C LEU A 164 -11.33 -0.51 -4.02
N ASN A 165 -12.39 -0.94 -3.33
CA ASN A 165 -13.66 -1.29 -3.97
C ASN A 165 -14.30 -0.06 -4.60
N ASP A 166 -14.37 1.07 -3.88
CA ASP A 166 -14.91 2.33 -4.40
C ASP A 166 -14.15 2.77 -5.65
N LEU A 167 -12.81 2.70 -5.62
CA LEU A 167 -11.98 3.04 -6.76
C LEU A 167 -12.21 2.11 -7.95
N ILE A 168 -12.40 0.81 -7.75
CA ILE A 168 -12.71 -0.15 -8.83
C ILE A 168 -14.05 0.20 -9.50
N ASP A 169 -15.05 0.59 -8.70
CA ASP A 169 -16.38 0.97 -9.18
C ASP A 169 -16.37 2.27 -10.02
N GLU A 170 -15.32 3.08 -9.93
CA GLU A 170 -15.12 4.25 -10.79
C GLU A 170 -14.72 3.91 -12.24
N PHE A 171 -14.29 2.68 -12.53
CA PHE A 171 -13.90 2.22 -13.88
C PHE A 171 -15.06 1.60 -14.67
N ASN A 172 -16.14 2.37 -14.82
CA ASN A 172 -17.32 2.00 -15.63
C ASN A 172 -17.07 2.06 -17.14
#